data_AF-A0A1B6DA38-F1
#
_entry.id   AF-A0A1B6DA38-F1
#
_cell.length_a   1.000
_cell.length_b   1.000
_cell.length_c   1.000
_cell.angle_alpha   90.00
_cell.angle_beta   90.00
_cell.angle_gamma   90.00
#
_symmetry.space_group_name_H-M   'P 1'
#
loop_
_entity.id
_entity.type
_entity.pdbx_description
1 polymer ?
#
loop_
_entity_poly.entity_id
_entity_poly.type
_entity_poly.pdbx_seq_one_letter_code
_entity_poly.pdbx_strand_id
1 'polypeptide(L)'
;MRDLRNKKSPMGGCAILFSGDFRQILPVVTLGTRADEINASLKRSNLWPHVNKLELKTNMRVSSSSCENRLFPAMLLKVVNGELTQSEGRINLENLCVLIDNIHELVNNVFPDIDNISYKTIFWFK
;
A
#
# COMPACT_ATOMS: atom_id res chain seq x y z
N MET A 1 16.54 -5.16 -22.66
CA MET A 1 17.17 -3.83 -22.73
C MET A 1 18.68 -4.02 -22.85
N ARG A 2 19.19 -4.15 -24.09
CA ARG A 2 20.63 -4.09 -24.37
C ARG A 2 21.00 -2.62 -24.57
N ASP A 3 22.16 -2.25 -24.07
CA ASP A 3 22.53 -0.91 -23.61
C ASP A 3 23.11 0.01 -24.71
N LEU A 4 22.81 1.31 -24.61
CA LEU A 4 23.42 2.40 -25.38
C LEU A 4 24.92 2.56 -25.09
N ARG A 5 25.41 2.12 -23.92
CA ARG A 5 26.82 2.19 -23.52
C ARG A 5 27.64 0.95 -23.89
N ASN A 6 27.11 0.12 -24.78
CA ASN A 6 27.83 -1.01 -25.38
C ASN A 6 28.36 -2.05 -24.36
N LYS A 7 27.64 -2.23 -23.23
CA LYS A 7 27.94 -3.27 -22.23
C LYS A 7 26.93 -4.41 -22.25
N LYS A 8 27.42 -5.64 -22.00
CA LYS A 8 26.59 -6.86 -21.93
C LYS A 8 25.91 -7.06 -20.58
N SER A 9 26.30 -6.30 -19.55
CA SER A 9 25.68 -6.35 -18.23
C SER A 9 24.25 -5.80 -18.25
N PRO A 10 23.35 -6.28 -17.36
CA PRO A 10 22.02 -5.70 -17.19
C PRO A 10 22.12 -4.19 -16.96
N MET A 11 21.21 -3.44 -17.59
CA MET A 11 21.16 -1.98 -17.50
C MET A 11 22.55 -1.35 -17.70
N GLY A 12 23.35 -1.86 -18.63
CA GLY A 12 24.70 -1.40 -18.96
C GLY A 12 25.66 -1.24 -17.77
N GLY A 13 25.43 -1.98 -16.69
CA GLY A 13 26.20 -1.86 -15.44
C GLY A 13 25.92 -0.59 -14.65
N CYS A 14 24.80 0.10 -14.91
CA CYS A 14 24.30 1.14 -14.02
C CYS A 14 23.74 0.47 -12.75
N ALA A 15 24.05 1.04 -11.58
CA ALA A 15 23.39 0.66 -10.35
C ALA A 15 21.95 1.21 -10.37
N ILE A 16 20.97 0.31 -10.30
CA ILE A 16 19.54 0.67 -10.31
C ILE A 16 18.94 0.25 -8.97
N LEU A 17 18.24 1.20 -8.33
CA LEU A 17 17.43 0.93 -7.15
C LEU A 17 15.96 0.94 -7.56
N PHE A 18 15.29 -0.19 -7.39
CA PHE A 18 13.83 -0.27 -7.45
C PHE A 18 13.28 -0.01 -6.04
N SER A 19 12.34 0.91 -5.92
CA SER A 19 11.61 1.18 -4.68
C SER A 19 10.11 1.09 -4.91
N GLY A 20 9.37 0.68 -3.88
CA GLY A 20 7.92 0.52 -3.94
C GLY A 20 7.45 -0.70 -3.15
N ASP A 21 6.13 -0.83 -3.01
CA ASP A 21 5.50 -2.00 -2.42
C ASP A 21 4.84 -2.84 -3.52
N PHE A 22 5.41 -4.00 -3.82
CA PHE A 22 4.91 -4.91 -4.86
C PHE A 22 3.59 -5.61 -4.51
N ARG A 23 3.02 -5.31 -3.33
CA ARG A 23 1.66 -5.70 -2.95
C ARG A 23 0.64 -4.61 -3.28
N GLN A 24 1.08 -3.47 -3.82
CA GLN A 24 0.21 -2.46 -4.42
C GLN A 24 -0.24 -2.90 -5.83
N ILE A 25 -0.95 -1.99 -6.51
CA ILE A 25 -1.61 -2.23 -7.80
C ILE A 25 -0.59 -2.71 -8.85
N LEU A 26 -0.97 -3.72 -9.65
CA LEU A 26 -0.18 -4.22 -10.77
C LEU A 26 -0.09 -3.18 -11.91
N PRO A 27 0.86 -3.32 -12.85
CA PRO A 27 0.87 -2.46 -14.03
C PRO A 27 -0.46 -2.52 -14.78
N VAL A 28 -0.98 -1.36 -15.16
CA VAL A 28 -2.20 -1.26 -15.95
C VAL A 28 -1.87 -1.63 -17.40
N VAL A 29 -2.56 -2.65 -17.92
CA VAL A 29 -2.48 -3.05 -19.33
C VAL A 29 -3.83 -2.74 -19.98
N THR A 30 -3.86 -1.75 -20.86
CA THR A 30 -5.10 -1.33 -21.54
C THR A 30 -5.66 -2.48 -22.39
N LEU A 31 -6.94 -2.81 -22.21
CA LEU A 31 -7.59 -3.95 -22.86
C LEU A 31 -6.91 -5.31 -22.56
N GLY A 32 -6.06 -5.36 -21.52
CA GLY A 32 -5.36 -6.56 -21.11
C GLY A 32 -6.19 -7.42 -20.18
N THR A 33 -5.84 -8.71 -20.13
CA THR A 33 -6.36 -9.65 -19.15
C THR A 33 -5.55 -9.58 -17.86
N ARG A 34 -6.05 -10.24 -16.81
CA ARG A 34 -5.29 -10.41 -15.55
C ARG A 34 -3.93 -11.10 -15.76
N ALA A 35 -3.84 -12.02 -16.73
CA ALA A 35 -2.58 -12.66 -17.07
C ALA A 35 -1.58 -11.67 -17.70
N ASP A 36 -2.07 -10.72 -18.50
CA ASP A 36 -1.25 -9.69 -19.11
C ASP A 36 -0.68 -8.73 -18.06
N GLU A 37 -1.48 -8.31 -17.08
CA GLU A 37 -1.01 -7.51 -15.94
C GLU A 37 0.10 -8.22 -15.15
N ILE A 38 -0.09 -9.52 -14.88
CA ILE A 38 0.93 -10.34 -14.21
C ILE A 38 2.19 -10.39 -15.06
N ASN A 39 2.09 -10.69 -16.36
CA ASN A 39 3.23 -10.79 -17.26
C ASN A 39 3.96 -9.45 -17.45
N ALA A 40 3.26 -8.33 -17.37
CA ALA A 40 3.85 -6.98 -17.38
C ALA A 40 4.58 -6.63 -16.07
N SER A 41 4.30 -7.34 -14.97
CA SER A 41 4.90 -7.04 -13.66
C SER A 41 6.42 -7.27 -13.65
N LEU A 42 7.13 -6.47 -12.86
CA LEU A 42 8.59 -6.61 -12.69
C LEU A 42 8.98 -8.01 -12.20
N LYS A 43 8.14 -8.65 -11.37
CA LYS A 43 8.37 -10.01 -10.86
C LYS A 43 8.39 -11.07 -11.96
N ARG A 44 7.75 -10.81 -13.10
CA ARG A 44 7.76 -11.68 -14.30
C ARG A 44 8.83 -11.31 -15.32
N SER A 45 9.56 -10.21 -15.09
CA SER A 45 10.67 -9.79 -15.95
C SER A 45 11.87 -10.72 -15.83
N ASN A 46 12.58 -10.92 -16.95
CA ASN A 46 13.87 -11.62 -17.00
C ASN A 46 14.96 -10.93 -16.15
N LEU A 47 14.72 -9.68 -15.72
CA LEU A 47 15.61 -8.95 -14.80
C LEU A 47 15.45 -9.41 -13.35
N TRP A 48 14.28 -9.95 -12.97
CA TRP A 48 13.96 -10.26 -11.57
C TRP A 48 14.97 -11.20 -10.88
N PRO A 49 15.52 -12.25 -11.53
CA PRO A 49 16.57 -13.08 -10.93
C PRO A 49 17.87 -12.33 -10.59
N HIS A 50 18.09 -11.15 -11.18
CA HIS A 50 19.28 -10.32 -10.95
C HIS A 50 19.04 -9.23 -9.89
N VAL A 51 17.82 -9.13 -9.35
CA VAL A 51 17.45 -8.12 -8.35
C VAL A 51 17.75 -8.65 -6.95
N ASN A 52 18.60 -7.93 -6.22
CA ASN A 52 18.78 -8.14 -4.79
C ASN A 52 17.59 -7.53 -4.04
N LYS A 53 16.94 -8.34 -3.18
CA LYS A 53 15.75 -7.93 -2.44
C LYS A 53 16.17 -7.41 -1.06
N LEU A 54 15.75 -6.17 -0.77
CA LEU A 54 15.89 -5.54 0.54
C LEU A 54 14.50 -5.14 1.00
N GLU A 55 14.19 -5.38 2.28
CA GLU A 55 12.85 -5.18 2.82
C GLU A 55 12.89 -4.25 4.03
N LEU A 56 11.99 -3.26 4.04
CA LEU A 56 11.73 -2.43 5.19
C LEU A 56 10.61 -3.08 6.03
N LYS A 57 10.90 -3.41 7.28
CA LYS A 57 9.96 -4.10 8.18
C LYS A 57 9.19 -3.15 9.10
N THR A 58 9.67 -1.92 9.26
CA THR A 58 9.08 -0.94 10.19
C THR A 58 8.16 0.01 9.44
N ASN A 59 6.87 0.01 9.79
CA ASN A 59 5.91 0.98 9.29
C ASN A 59 6.01 2.28 10.08
N MET A 60 6.65 3.29 9.51
CA MET A 60 6.85 4.59 10.15
C MET A 60 5.60 5.49 10.12
N ARG A 61 4.58 5.17 9.30
CA ARG A 61 3.34 5.96 9.19
C ARG A 61 2.45 5.82 10.43
N VAL A 62 2.57 4.69 11.13
CA VAL A 62 1.77 4.39 12.32
C VAL A 62 2.72 4.32 13.52
N SER A 63 3.14 5.48 14.01
CA SER A 63 4.09 5.62 15.13
C SER A 63 3.42 6.02 16.46
N SER A 64 2.11 6.25 16.47
CA SER A 64 1.35 6.66 17.64
C SER A 64 1.12 5.48 18.60
N SER A 65 1.19 5.77 19.90
CA SER A 65 1.18 4.80 21.00
C SER A 65 -0.22 4.30 21.40
N SER A 66 -1.29 4.69 20.71
CA SER A 66 -2.63 4.19 21.03
C SER A 66 -2.80 2.71 20.64
N CYS A 67 -3.62 1.99 21.41
CA CYS A 67 -3.88 0.56 21.24
C CYS A 67 -4.41 0.24 19.84
N GLU A 68 -5.30 1.09 19.35
CA GLU A 68 -5.97 0.97 18.04
C GLU A 68 -4.98 1.14 16.89
N ASN A 69 -4.04 2.08 17.02
CA ASN A 69 -2.98 2.29 16.04
C ASN A 69 -1.99 1.11 15.96
N ARG A 70 -1.92 0.23 16.97
CA ARG A 70 -1.15 -1.02 16.84
C ARG A 70 -1.89 -2.14 16.10
N LEU A 71 -3.22 -2.16 16.18
CA LEU A 71 -4.04 -3.21 15.57
C LEU A 71 -4.22 -2.98 14.07
N PHE A 72 -4.42 -1.73 13.65
CA PHE A 72 -4.68 -1.39 12.25
C PHE A 72 -3.58 -1.85 11.26
N PRO A 73 -2.27 -1.63 11.51
CA PRO A 73 -1.22 -2.15 10.63
C PRO A 73 -1.22 -3.67 10.51
N ALA A 74 -1.47 -4.37 11.62
CA ALA A 74 -1.52 -5.83 11.62
C ALA A 74 -2.69 -6.33 10.76
N MET A 75 -3.85 -5.68 10.84
CA MET A 75 -5.00 -5.98 10.00
C MET A 75 -4.76 -5.68 8.52
N LEU A 76 -4.16 -4.53 8.20
CA LEU A 76 -3.75 -4.20 6.84
C LEU A 76 -2.82 -5.25 6.24
N LEU A 77 -1.86 -5.77 7.03
CA LEU A 77 -0.99 -6.84 6.55
C LEU A 77 -1.78 -8.09 6.17
N LYS A 78 -2.78 -8.48 6.96
CA LYS A 78 -3.65 -9.62 6.63
C LYS A 78 -4.44 -9.39 5.34
N VAL A 79 -4.97 -8.18 5.13
CA VAL A 79 -5.65 -7.81 3.86
C VAL A 79 -4.71 -7.97 2.69
N VAL A 80 -3.53 -7.36 2.78
CA VAL A 80 -2.58 -7.27 1.68
C VAL A 80 -1.94 -8.63 1.37
N ASN A 81 -1.84 -9.52 2.36
CA ASN A 81 -1.41 -10.91 2.17
C ASN A 81 -2.53 -11.82 1.62
N GLY A 82 -3.76 -11.32 1.48
CA GLY A 82 -4.91 -12.10 1.03
C GLY A 82 -5.47 -13.04 2.09
N GLU A 83 -5.09 -12.89 3.36
CA GLU A 83 -5.54 -13.75 4.47
C GLU A 83 -7.01 -13.48 4.85
N LEU A 84 -7.54 -12.32 4.48
CA LEU A 84 -8.94 -11.92 4.72
C LEU A 84 -9.82 -12.05 3.47
N THR A 85 -9.30 -12.64 2.40
CA THR A 85 -10.03 -12.80 1.15
C THR A 85 -10.96 -14.01 1.22
N GLN A 86 -12.24 -13.77 1.00
CA GLN A 86 -13.31 -14.77 0.91
C GLN A 86 -13.39 -15.39 -0.50
N SER A 87 -14.29 -16.35 -0.69
CA SER A 87 -14.69 -16.80 -2.03
C SER A 87 -15.07 -15.61 -2.91
N GLU A 88 -14.69 -15.67 -4.19
CA GLU A 88 -14.89 -14.59 -5.20
C GLU A 88 -13.99 -13.36 -5.07
N GLY A 89 -12.98 -13.36 -4.18
CA GLY A 89 -12.02 -12.26 -4.09
C GLY A 89 -12.50 -11.05 -3.28
N ARG A 90 -13.57 -11.22 -2.50
CA ARG A 90 -14.08 -10.19 -1.57
C ARG A 90 -13.34 -10.21 -0.24
N ILE A 91 -13.40 -9.12 0.52
CA ILE A 91 -12.79 -9.01 1.86
C ILE A 91 -13.89 -8.59 2.85
N ASN A 92 -13.93 -9.20 4.04
CA ASN A 92 -14.81 -8.74 5.12
C ASN A 92 -14.21 -7.48 5.78
N LEU A 93 -14.97 -6.40 5.84
CA LEU A 93 -14.57 -5.12 6.42
C LEU A 93 -15.04 -4.90 7.87
N GLU A 94 -15.87 -5.77 8.43
CA GLU A 94 -16.49 -5.59 9.77
C GLU A 94 -15.46 -5.36 10.88
N ASN A 95 -14.28 -5.97 10.77
CA ASN A 95 -13.20 -5.78 11.75
C ASN A 95 -12.19 -4.69 11.34
N LEU A 96 -12.24 -4.20 10.09
CA LEU A 96 -11.30 -3.21 9.53
C LEU A 96 -11.81 -1.78 9.65
N CYS A 97 -13.13 -1.60 9.66
CA CYS A 97 -13.76 -0.30 9.59
C CYS A 97 -14.92 -0.22 10.58
N VAL A 98 -15.16 0.98 11.10
CA VAL A 98 -16.41 1.29 11.79
C VAL A 98 -17.44 1.65 10.72
N LEU A 99 -18.54 0.89 10.67
CA LEU A 99 -19.68 1.22 9.82
C LEU A 99 -20.47 2.33 10.49
N ILE A 100 -20.74 3.39 9.74
CA ILE A 100 -21.46 4.57 10.20
C ILE A 100 -22.53 4.88 9.16
N ASP A 101 -23.78 5.01 9.62
CA ASP A 101 -24.94 5.22 8.73
C ASP A 101 -25.25 6.71 8.50
N ASN A 102 -24.55 7.61 9.21
CA ASN A 102 -24.80 9.04 9.18
C ASN A 102 -23.51 9.87 9.08
N ILE A 103 -23.46 10.81 8.13
CA ILE A 103 -22.35 11.77 7.96
C ILE A 103 -22.08 12.55 9.25
N HIS A 104 -23.11 12.92 10.01
CA HIS A 104 -22.93 13.66 11.26
C HIS A 104 -22.16 12.85 12.32
N GLU A 105 -22.43 11.55 12.42
CA GLU A 105 -21.70 10.65 13.30
C GLU A 105 -20.25 10.45 12.83
N LEU A 106 -20.03 10.34 11.51
CA LEU A 106 -18.68 10.28 10.94
C LEU A 106 -17.88 11.54 11.28
N VAL A 107 -18.46 12.73 11.09
CA VAL A 107 -17.81 14.00 11.39
C VAL A 107 -17.45 14.09 12.87
N ASN A 108 -18.38 13.74 13.76
CA ASN A 108 -18.12 13.77 15.20
C ASN A 108 -17.07 12.75 15.66
N ASN A 109 -16.99 11.58 15.02
CA ASN A 109 -15.99 10.56 15.33
C ASN A 109 -14.58 10.96 14.84
N VAL A 110 -14.47 11.56 13.65
CA VAL A 110 -13.17 11.94 13.06
C VAL A 110 -12.68 13.29 13.60
N PHE A 111 -13.61 14.24 13.80
CA PHE A 111 -13.34 15.61 14.20
C PHE A 111 -14.23 16.01 15.39
N PRO A 112 -13.97 15.45 16.57
CA PRO A 112 -14.76 15.80 17.75
C PRO A 112 -14.62 17.30 18.04
N ASP A 113 -15.77 17.97 18.20
CA ASP A 113 -15.85 19.41 18.49
C ASP A 113 -15.43 20.33 17.32
N ILE A 114 -15.73 19.90 16.08
CA ILE A 114 -15.44 20.69 14.86
C ILE A 114 -16.18 22.03 14.82
N ASP A 115 -17.34 22.15 15.48
CA ASP A 115 -18.11 23.40 15.49
C ASP A 115 -17.34 24.55 16.17
N ASN A 116 -16.42 24.21 17.08
CA ASN A 116 -15.56 25.16 17.79
C ASN A 116 -14.18 25.35 17.14
N ILE A 117 -14.05 25.07 15.83
CA ILE A 117 -12.79 25.12 15.09
C ILE A 117 -12.04 26.45 15.22
N SER A 118 -12.76 27.57 15.36
CA SER A 118 -12.19 28.91 15.53
C SER A 118 -11.36 29.06 16.81
N TYR A 119 -11.62 28.23 17.83
CA TYR A 119 -10.91 28.22 19.12
C TYR A 119 -9.86 27.12 19.21
N LYS A 120 -9.71 26.28 18.18
CA LYS A 120 -8.75 25.17 18.17
C LYS A 120 -7.35 25.67 17.77
N THR A 121 -6.35 25.11 18.43
CA THR A 121 -4.95 25.30 18.03
C THR A 121 -4.60 24.34 16.90
N ILE A 122 -3.49 24.60 16.19
CA ILE A 122 -3.02 23.73 15.10
C ILE A 122 -2.72 22.29 15.53
N PHE A 123 -2.53 22.06 16.83
CA PHE A 123 -2.34 20.73 17.41
C PHE A 123 -3.59 19.86 17.38
N TRP A 124 -4.78 20.45 17.26
CA TRP A 124 -6.03 19.70 17.15
C TRP A 124 -6.15 18.94 15.81
N PHE A 125 -5.43 19.37 14.76
CA PHE A 125 -5.40 18.69 13.46
C PHE A 125 -4.34 17.57 13.37
N LYS A 126 -3.58 17.32 14.44
CA LYS A 126 -2.52 16.30 14.48
C LYS A 126 -3.00 15.05 15.20
#